data_AF-W9AQK2-F1
#
_entry.id   AF-W9AQK2-F1
#
_cell.length_a   1.000
_cell.length_b   1.000
_cell.length_c   1.000
_cell.angle_alpha   90.00
_cell.angle_beta   90.00
_cell.angle_gamma   90.00
#
_symmetry.space_group_name_H-M   'P 1'
#
loop_
_entity.id
_entity.type
_entity.pdbx_description
1 polymer ?
#
loop_
_entity_poly.entity_id
_entity_poly.type
_entity_poly.pdbx_seq_one_letter_code
_entity_poly.pdbx_strand_id
1 'polypeptide(L)'
;MKLLIAVVQDKDSNRLVDALGEENFKTTKLATTGGFLKEGNTTLMIGCQDEYIDEALQIIKDNCSHREQMVAPISPMGGNADSYIPKPVKVEVGGATVFILPIESFYQF
;
A
#
# COMPACT_ATOMS: atom_id res chain seq x y z
N MET A 1 -5.27 14.14 17.66
CA MET A 1 -4.27 13.68 16.68
C MET A 1 -4.44 12.19 16.43
N LYS A 2 -4.23 11.73 15.19
CA LYS A 2 -4.25 10.31 14.80
C LYS A 2 -2.97 9.91 14.07
N LEU A 3 -2.74 8.60 14.02
CA LEU A 3 -1.74 7.98 13.16
C LEU A 3 -2.46 7.18 12.08
N LEU A 4 -2.26 7.55 10.81
CA LEU A 4 -2.66 6.74 9.68
C LEU A 4 -1.51 5.80 9.30
N ILE A 5 -1.83 4.52 9.13
CA ILE A 5 -0.93 3.51 8.55
C ILE A 5 -1.53 3.10 7.21
N ALA A 6 -0.91 3.54 6.11
CA ALA A 6 -1.38 3.28 4.76
C ALA A 6 -0.45 2.31 4.03
N VAL A 7 -0.94 1.11 3.73
CA VAL A 7 -0.25 0.12 2.89
C VAL A 7 -0.66 0.36 1.44
N VAL A 8 0.33 0.71 0.61
CA VAL A 8 0.16 1.11 -0.80
C VAL A 8 1.14 0.37 -1.70
N GLN A 9 0.88 0.40 -3.01
CA GLN A 9 1.80 -0.19 -3.99
C GLN A 9 3.04 0.68 -4.19
N ASP A 10 4.21 0.05 -4.40
CA ASP A 10 5.46 0.76 -4.59
C ASP A 10 5.42 1.77 -5.75
N LYS A 11 4.73 1.42 -6.83
CA LYS A 11 4.52 2.29 -8.01
C LYS A 11 3.70 3.55 -7.72
N ASP A 12 2.88 3.54 -6.68
CA ASP A 12 2.10 4.73 -6.26
C ASP A 12 2.80 5.50 -5.13
N SER A 13 3.81 4.91 -4.49
CA SER A 13 4.40 5.43 -3.27
C SER A 13 4.99 6.84 -3.41
N ASN A 14 5.77 7.10 -4.46
CA ASN A 14 6.41 8.40 -4.65
C ASN A 14 5.37 9.48 -4.95
N ARG A 15 4.44 9.21 -5.87
CA ARG A 15 3.34 10.12 -6.20
C ARG A 15 2.50 10.47 -4.97
N LEU A 16 2.19 9.48 -4.12
CA LEU A 16 1.44 9.71 -2.89
C LEU A 16 2.23 10.55 -1.88
N VAL A 17 3.52 10.28 -1.70
CA VAL A 17 4.37 11.06 -0.79
C VAL A 17 4.47 12.52 -1.25
N ASP A 18 4.62 12.76 -2.55
CA ASP A 18 4.67 14.11 -3.11
C ASP A 18 3.35 14.85 -2.88
N ALA A 19 2.21 14.24 -3.22
CA ALA A 19 0.88 14.84 -3.02
C ALA A 19 0.55 15.13 -1.53
N LEU A 20 0.94 14.23 -0.63
CA LEU A 20 0.81 14.47 0.81
C LEU A 20 1.72 15.62 1.28
N GLY A 21 2.92 15.73 0.71
CA GLY A 21 3.87 16.80 1.02
C GLY A 21 3.40 18.18 0.54
N GLU A 22 2.74 18.26 -0.62
CA GLU A 22 2.13 19.49 -1.15
C GLU A 22 1.09 20.07 -0.19
N GLU A 23 0.30 19.19 0.47
CA GLU A 23 -0.69 19.57 1.49
C GLU A 23 -0.11 19.58 2.92
N ASN A 24 1.23 19.66 3.06
CA ASN A 24 1.95 19.77 4.33
C ASN A 24 1.81 18.58 5.30
N PHE A 25 1.39 17.40 4.83
CA PHE A 25 1.41 16.18 5.65
C PHE A 25 2.83 15.65 5.81
N LYS A 26 3.21 15.35 7.05
CA LYS A 26 4.48 14.69 7.36
C LYS A 26 4.30 13.18 7.29
N THR A 27 5.12 12.53 6.46
CA THR A 27 5.05 11.09 6.24
C THR A 27 6.37 10.42 6.58
N THR A 28 6.31 9.17 7.05
CA THR A 28 7.47 8.27 7.17
C THR A 28 7.21 7.04 6.31
N LYS A 29 8.18 6.71 5.45
CA LYS A 29 8.08 5.61 4.48
C LYS A 29 8.83 4.38 4.99
N LEU A 30 8.17 3.22 4.95
CA LEU A 30 8.74 1.92 5.27
C LEU A 30 8.61 0.98 4.07
N ALA A 31 9.69 0.30 3.71
CA ALA A 31 9.64 -0.81 2.76
C ALA A 31 9.07 -2.05 3.48
N THR A 32 8.00 -2.61 2.95
CA THR A 32 7.29 -3.75 3.53
C THR A 32 7.05 -4.84 2.47
N THR A 33 6.61 -6.02 2.90
CA THR A 33 6.31 -7.13 1.99
C THR A 33 4.91 -7.65 2.29
N GLY A 34 4.07 -7.80 1.27
CA GLY A 34 2.72 -8.35 1.41
C GLY A 34 2.74 -9.85 1.69
N GLY A 35 2.01 -10.30 2.70
CA GLY A 35 2.01 -11.72 3.11
C GLY A 35 1.42 -12.69 2.08
N PHE A 36 0.48 -12.23 1.25
CA PHE A 36 -0.21 -13.06 0.26
C PHE A 36 0.61 -13.26 -1.01
N LEU A 37 1.01 -12.15 -1.66
CA LEU A 37 1.76 -12.17 -2.92
C LEU A 37 3.27 -12.37 -2.70
N LYS A 38 3.77 -12.20 -1.47
CA LYS A 38 5.19 -12.17 -1.12
C LYS A 38 5.99 -11.13 -1.94
N GLU A 39 5.30 -10.08 -2.36
CA GLU A 39 5.86 -8.98 -3.15
C GLU A 39 6.05 -7.72 -2.29
N GLY A 40 7.02 -6.91 -2.70
CA GLY A 40 7.31 -5.62 -2.07
C GLY A 40 6.15 -4.65 -2.19
N ASN A 41 5.90 -3.92 -1.11
CA ASN A 41 4.98 -2.81 -1.06
C ASN A 41 5.51 -1.73 -0.11
N THR A 42 4.81 -0.61 -0.04
CA THR A 42 5.20 0.52 0.79
C THR A 42 4.17 0.73 1.88
N THR A 43 4.63 0.90 3.11
CA THR A 43 3.79 1.38 4.22
C THR A 43 4.16 2.82 4.54
N LEU A 44 3.18 3.71 4.56
CA LEU A 44 3.32 5.10 5.00
C LEU A 44 2.72 5.27 6.38
N MET A 45 3.47 5.88 7.29
CA MET A 45 3.00 6.37 8.58
C MET A 45 2.79 7.88 8.50
N ILE A 46 1.57 8.34 8.79
CA ILE A 46 1.17 9.74 8.61
C ILE A 46 0.52 10.21 9.92
N GLY A 47 1.16 11.16 10.61
CA GLY A 47 0.61 11.79 11.80
C GLY A 47 -0.12 13.07 11.43
N CYS A 48 -1.43 13.18 11.73
CA CYS A 48 -2.21 14.38 11.45
C CYS A 48 -3.23 14.71 12.56
N GLN A 49 -3.70 15.96 12.60
CA GLN A 49 -4.80 16.34 13.48
C GLN A 49 -6.12 15.74 13.00
N ASP A 50 -7.06 15.59 13.93
CA ASP A 50 -8.32 14.88 13.67
C ASP A 50 -9.14 15.54 12.55
N GLU A 51 -9.02 16.87 12.40
CA GLU A 51 -9.67 17.66 11.35
C GLU A 51 -9.12 17.41 9.93
N TYR A 52 -7.88 16.93 9.79
CA TYR A 52 -7.23 16.68 8.48
C TYR A 52 -7.29 15.22 8.04
N ILE A 53 -8.01 14.36 8.78
CA ILE A 53 -8.10 12.92 8.44
C ILE A 53 -8.76 12.73 7.07
N ASP A 54 -9.90 13.38 6.85
CA ASP A 54 -10.67 13.20 5.62
C ASP A 54 -9.90 13.68 4.39
N GLU A 55 -9.16 14.79 4.54
CA GLU A 55 -8.25 15.30 3.52
C GLU A 55 -7.13 14.31 3.21
N ALA A 56 -6.45 13.77 4.23
CA ALA A 56 -5.42 12.75 4.03
C ALA A 56 -5.97 11.51 3.31
N LEU A 57 -7.17 11.05 3.69
CA LEU A 57 -7.84 9.92 3.04
C LEU A 57 -8.19 10.21 1.59
N GLN A 58 -8.61 11.44 1.29
CA GLN A 58 -8.93 11.87 -0.08
C GLN A 58 -7.66 11.89 -0.96
N ILE A 59 -6.56 12.44 -0.45
CA ILE A 59 -5.25 12.42 -1.15
C ILE A 59 -4.80 10.98 -1.41
N ILE A 60 -4.91 10.09 -0.41
CA ILE A 60 -4.57 8.66 -0.57
C ILE A 60 -5.44 8.02 -1.66
N LYS A 61 -6.74 8.27 -1.64
CA LYS A 61 -7.69 7.72 -2.60
C LYS A 61 -7.42 8.18 -4.04
N ASP A 62 -7.08 9.44 -4.23
CA ASP A 62 -6.85 10.03 -5.56
C ASP A 62 -5.50 9.62 -6.17
N ASN A 63 -4.57 9.15 -5.33
CA ASN A 63 -3.22 8.78 -5.74
C ASN A 63 -2.95 7.26 -5.73
N CYS A 64 -3.85 6.45 -5.14
CA CYS A 64 -3.74 4.99 -5.15
C CYS A 64 -4.82 4.35 -6.01
N SER A 65 -4.42 3.73 -7.12
CA SER A 65 -5.34 3.12 -8.10
C SER A 65 -5.46 1.61 -7.91
N HIS A 66 -6.68 1.07 -8.07
CA HIS A 66 -6.89 -0.37 -8.17
C HIS A 66 -6.34 -0.87 -9.51
N ARG A 67 -5.62 -2.00 -9.49
CA ARG A 67 -5.05 -2.62 -10.69
C ARG A 67 -5.27 -4.13 -10.65
N GLU A 68 -5.42 -4.74 -11.82
CA GLU A 68 -5.38 -6.20 -11.92
C GLU A 68 -3.92 -6.65 -12.02
N GLN A 69 -3.51 -7.63 -11.20
CA GLN A 69 -2.21 -8.28 -11.33
C GLN A 69 -2.40 -9.74 -11.71
N MET A 70 -1.69 -10.16 -12.76
CA MET A 70 -1.63 -11.56 -13.16
C MET A 70 -0.52 -12.26 -12.38
N VAL A 71 -0.88 -13.21 -11.53
CA VAL A 71 0.11 -14.05 -10.83
C VAL A 71 0.27 -15.34 -11.60
N ALA A 72 1.49 -15.62 -12.05
CA ALA A 72 1.84 -16.90 -12.66
C ALA A 72 1.96 -17.97 -11.56
N PRO A 73 1.22 -19.07 -11.64
CA PRO A 73 1.36 -20.14 -10.64
C PRO A 73 2.74 -20.79 -10.75
N ILE A 74 3.30 -21.16 -9.60
CA ILE A 74 4.60 -21.86 -9.53
C ILE A 74 4.41 -23.24 -10.17
N SER A 75 5.05 -23.49 -11.33
CA SER A 75 5.03 -24.82 -11.93
C SER A 75 5.70 -25.81 -10.98
N PRO A 76 5.08 -26.95 -10.65
CA PRO A 76 5.77 -28.02 -9.95
C PRO A 76 6.90 -28.51 -10.86
N MET A 77 8.14 -28.15 -10.53
CA MET A 77 9.33 -28.74 -11.14
C MET A 77 9.43 -30.19 -10.67
N GLY A 78 8.76 -31.09 -11.38
CA GLY A 78 8.79 -32.52 -11.07
C GLY A 78 7.76 -33.35 -11.85
N GLY A 79 8.11 -33.73 -13.08
CA GLY A 79 7.64 -34.97 -13.69
C GLY A 79 6.61 -34.86 -14.82
N ASN A 80 7.05 -35.33 -15.99
CA ASN A 80 6.32 -35.76 -17.18
C ASN A 80 5.69 -34.68 -18.08
N ALA A 81 5.99 -34.87 -19.37
CA ALA A 81 5.90 -33.93 -20.48
C ALA A 81 4.48 -33.73 -21.05
N ASP A 82 3.48 -33.56 -20.19
CA ASP A 82 2.20 -32.96 -20.57
C ASP A 82 2.07 -31.64 -19.82
N SER A 83 2.65 -30.61 -20.41
CA SER A 83 2.78 -29.25 -19.88
C SER A 83 1.43 -28.67 -19.46
N TYR A 84 1.05 -28.89 -18.20
CA TYR A 84 -0.02 -28.13 -17.56
C TYR A 84 0.48 -26.70 -17.41
N ILE A 85 0.19 -25.83 -18.39
CA ILE A 85 0.43 -24.40 -18.29
C ILE A 85 -0.60 -23.88 -17.30
N PRO A 86 -0.20 -23.52 -16.07
CA PRO A 86 -1.17 -23.11 -15.09
C PRO A 86 -1.71 -21.74 -15.51
N LYS A 87 -3.04 -21.64 -15.66
CA LYS A 87 -3.69 -20.40 -16.12
C LYS A 87 -3.38 -19.28 -15.12
N PRO A 88 -2.97 -18.09 -15.57
CA PRO A 88 -2.75 -16.95 -14.69
C PRO A 88 -4.00 -16.69 -13.84
N VAL A 89 -3.82 -16.59 -12.53
CA VAL A 89 -4.89 -16.17 -11.63
C VAL A 89 -4.87 -14.66 -11.59
N LYS A 90 -5.99 -14.03 -11.95
CA LYS A 90 -6.17 -12.59 -11.75
C LYS A 90 -6.40 -12.35 -10.26
N VAL A 91 -5.49 -11.62 -9.63
CA VAL A 91 -5.70 -11.09 -8.30
C VAL A 91 -5.91 -9.59 -8.46
N GLU A 92 -6.94 -9.05 -7.82
CA GLU A 92 -7.11 -7.61 -7.73
C GLU A 92 -6.10 -7.09 -6.71
N VAL A 93 -5.12 -6.33 -7.18
CA VAL A 93 -4.02 -5.81 -6.35
C VAL A 93 -3.94 -4.32 -6.63
N GLY A 94 -4.33 -3.50 -5.66
CA GLY A 94 -4.24 -2.05 -5.80
C GLY A 94 -5.04 -1.30 -4.76
N GLY A 95 -5.07 0.02 -4.91
CA GLY A 95 -5.60 0.92 -3.91
C GLY A 95 -4.67 1.07 -2.70
N ALA A 96 -5.27 1.50 -1.60
CA ALA A 96 -4.59 1.69 -0.32
C ALA A 96 -5.40 1.00 0.79
N THR A 97 -4.72 0.25 1.64
CA THR A 97 -5.32 -0.22 2.91
C THR A 97 -4.88 0.72 4.01
N VAL A 98 -5.82 1.41 4.66
CA VAL A 98 -5.51 2.45 5.66
C VAL A 98 -6.09 2.08 7.02
N PHE A 99 -5.25 2.10 8.05
CA PHE A 99 -5.67 1.99 9.45
C PHE A 99 -5.52 3.34 10.14
N ILE A 100 -6.51 3.75 10.93
CA ILE A 100 -6.48 4.99 11.70
C ILE A 100 -6.39 4.62 13.18
N LEU A 101 -5.28 5.01 13.82
CA LEU A 101 -5.01 4.71 15.22
C LEU A 101 -5.15 5.99 16.06
N PRO A 102 -5.78 5.92 17.24
CA PRO A 102 -5.79 7.02 18.19
C PRO A 102 -4.37 7.22 18.75
N ILE A 103 -3.94 8.48 18.85
CA ILE A 103 -2.72 8.86 19.56
C ILE A 103 -3.11 9.48 20.89
N GLU A 104 -2.62 8.89 21.99
CA GLU A 104 -2.85 9.42 23.34
C GLU A 104 -1.97 10.64 23.62
N SER A 105 -0.69 10.59 23.24
CA SER A 105 0.28 11.67 23.44
C SER A 105 1.21 11.81 22.23
N PHE A 106 1.56 13.04 21.87
CA PHE A 106 2.51 13.34 20.80
C PHE A 106 3.58 14.31 21.30
N TYR A 107 4.84 14.01 20.98
CA TYR A 107 6.00 14.82 21.32
C TYR A 107 6.87 15.00 20.08
N GLN A 108 7.39 16.21 19.91
CA GLN A 108 8.42 16.54 18.92
C GLN A 108 9.53 17.27 19.67
N PHE A 109 10.74 16.70 19.67
CA PHE A 109 11.93 17.25 20.32
C PHE A 109 12.82 17.99 19.33
#